data_AF-A0A7X3KYE0-F1
#
_entry.id   AF-A0A7X3KYE0-F1
#
_cell.length_a   1.000
_cell.length_b   1.000
_cell.length_c   1.000
_cell.angle_alpha   90.00
_cell.angle_beta   90.00
_cell.angle_gamma   90.00
#
_symmetry.space_group_name_H-M   'P 1'
#
loop_
_entity.id
_entity.type
_entity.pdbx_description
1 polymer ?
#
loop_
_entity_poly.entity_id
_entity_poly.type
_entity_poly.pdbx_seq_one_letter_code
_entity_poly.pdbx_strand_id
1 'polypeptide(L)'
;WLARRGFDLVEETICQAAGRWYSVMNARYAAAQHEPDGLECLCGKAEGQPGFAAYCAQQNGKLKKYRRGLPPGAEADAVDALIQELEKRSCL
;
A
#
# COMPACT_ATOMS: atom_id res chain seq x y z
N TRP A 1 2.47 -10.55 4.79
CA TRP A 1 3.28 -11.75 5.14
C TRP A 1 4.34 -11.41 6.18
N LEU A 2 5.18 -10.40 5.95
CA LEU A 2 6.26 -9.97 6.86
C LEU A 2 5.78 -9.77 8.31
N ALA A 3 4.82 -8.87 8.52
CA ALA A 3 4.22 -8.59 9.82
C ALA A 3 3.72 -9.86 10.54
N ARG A 4 2.90 -10.68 9.87
CA ARG A 4 2.39 -11.96 10.41
C ARG A 4 3.48 -12.99 10.73
N ARG A 5 4.71 -12.83 10.20
CA ARG A 5 5.85 -13.73 10.44
C ARG A 5 6.87 -13.14 11.42
N GLY A 6 6.60 -11.98 12.01
CA GLY A 6 7.48 -11.34 12.97
C GLY A 6 8.62 -10.55 12.34
N PHE A 7 8.48 -10.14 11.08
CA PHE A 7 9.43 -9.26 10.41
C PHE A 7 8.92 -7.82 10.40
N ASP A 8 9.76 -6.91 10.85
CA ASP A 8 9.54 -5.47 10.71
C ASP A 8 10.06 -4.99 9.36
N LEU A 9 9.27 -4.18 8.67
CA LEU A 9 9.74 -3.42 7.52
C LEU A 9 10.57 -2.24 8.05
N VAL A 10 11.89 -2.28 7.89
CA VAL A 10 12.81 -1.26 8.43
C VAL A 10 12.89 -0.08 7.48
N GLU A 11 13.09 -0.36 6.19
CA GLU A 11 13.18 0.62 5.12
C GLU A 11 12.50 0.08 3.87
N GLU A 12 12.04 1.00 3.03
CA GLU A 12 11.53 0.71 1.70
C GLU A 12 12.02 1.81 0.78
N THR A 13 12.30 1.49 -0.49
CA THR A 13 12.55 2.48 -1.52
C THR A 13 11.69 2.18 -2.74
N ILE A 14 10.93 3.17 -3.20
CA ILE A 14 10.16 3.08 -4.45
C ILE A 14 10.87 3.80 -5.59
N CYS A 15 10.76 3.25 -6.81
CA CYS A 15 11.21 3.93 -8.01
C CYS A 15 10.32 3.60 -9.21
N GLN A 16 10.25 4.54 -10.16
CA GLN A 16 9.61 4.30 -11.45
C GLN A 16 10.68 4.19 -12.54
N ALA A 17 10.68 3.09 -13.27
CA ALA A 17 11.60 2.87 -14.40
C ALA A 17 10.86 2.19 -15.56
N ALA A 18 11.04 2.71 -16.78
CA ALA A 18 10.38 2.20 -17.99
C ALA A 18 8.84 2.01 -17.84
N GLY A 19 8.17 2.97 -17.17
CA GLY A 19 6.73 2.95 -16.96
C GLY A 19 6.24 1.94 -15.90
N ARG A 20 7.14 1.35 -15.11
CA ARG A 20 6.82 0.39 -14.05
C ARG A 20 7.32 0.88 -12.71
N TRP A 21 6.52 0.65 -11.66
CA TRP A 21 6.95 0.86 -10.28
C TRP A 21 7.66 -0.37 -9.75
N TYR A 22 8.76 -0.13 -9.05
CA TYR A 22 9.49 -1.11 -8.27
C TYR A 22 9.52 -0.64 -6.82
N SER A 23 9.48 -1.60 -5.90
CA SER A 23 9.73 -1.39 -4.48
C SER A 23 10.85 -2.34 -4.06
N VAL A 24 11.79 -1.82 -3.28
CA VAL A 24 12.83 -2.60 -2.60
C VAL A 24 12.57 -2.48 -1.11
N MET A 25 12.32 -3.61 -0.46
CA MET A 25 11.98 -3.69 0.97
C MET A 25 13.14 -4.27 1.76
N ASN A 26 13.56 -3.56 2.82
CA ASN A 26 14.47 -4.06 3.82
C ASN A 26 13.67 -4.50 5.05
N ALA A 27 13.65 -5.79 5.32
CA ALA A 27 12.91 -6.37 6.44
C ALA A 27 13.85 -7.09 7.41
N ARG A 28 13.59 -6.92 8.71
CA ARG A 28 14.39 -7.53 9.78
C ARG A 28 13.48 -8.35 10.69
N TYR A 29 13.90 -9.56 11.02
CA TYR A 29 13.19 -10.37 12.00
C TYR A 29 13.27 -9.70 13.38
N ALA A 30 12.11 -9.42 13.96
CA ALA A 30 11.94 -8.76 15.26
C ALA A 30 11.08 -9.57 16.24
N ALA A 31 10.59 -10.75 15.83
CA ALA A 31 9.67 -11.63 16.56
C ALA A 31 8.30 -11.00 16.92
N ALA A 32 8.04 -9.75 16.54
CA ALA A 32 6.78 -9.04 16.77
C ALA A 32 5.78 -9.31 15.64
N GLN A 33 4.77 -10.16 15.91
CA GLN A 33 3.72 -10.45 14.94
C GLN A 33 2.54 -9.49 15.11
N HIS A 34 2.04 -8.96 14.00
CA HIS A 34 0.79 -8.20 13.96
C HIS A 34 0.04 -8.44 12.65
N GLU A 35 -1.24 -8.08 12.66
CA GLU A 35 -2.09 -8.08 11.47
C GLU A 35 -1.98 -6.70 10.80
N PRO A 36 -1.35 -6.59 9.62
CA PRO A 36 -1.20 -5.30 8.96
C PRO A 36 -2.51 -4.88 8.30
N ASP A 37 -2.79 -3.59 8.29
CA ASP A 37 -3.94 -3.08 7.56
C ASP A 37 -3.67 -2.99 6.03
N GLY A 38 -4.71 -2.63 5.27
CA GLY A 38 -4.62 -2.52 3.81
C GLY A 38 -3.68 -1.41 3.33
N LEU A 39 -3.52 -0.35 4.12
CA LEU A 39 -2.66 0.77 3.79
C LEU A 39 -1.19 0.44 4.05
N GLU A 40 -0.88 -0.19 5.18
CA GLU A 40 0.44 -0.74 5.48
C GLU A 40 0.87 -1.74 4.41
N CYS A 41 -0.05 -2.61 3.97
CA CYS A 41 0.23 -3.58 2.92
C CYS A 41 0.49 -2.92 1.55
N LEU A 42 -0.17 -1.79 1.25
CA LEU A 42 -0.10 -1.16 -0.07
C LEU A 42 1.02 -0.13 -0.18
N CYS A 43 1.26 0.63 0.88
CA CYS A 43 2.18 1.77 0.90
C CYS A 43 3.44 1.52 1.71
N GLY A 44 3.48 0.52 2.60
CA GLY A 44 4.66 0.19 3.40
C GLY A 44 5.31 1.41 4.07
N LYS A 45 6.58 1.66 3.75
CA LYS A 45 7.36 2.83 4.14
C LYS A 45 7.63 3.80 2.97
N ALA A 46 6.82 3.74 1.91
CA ALA A 46 6.94 4.61 0.74
C ALA A 46 6.55 6.07 0.99
N GLU A 47 5.85 6.37 2.08
CA GLU A 47 5.39 7.72 2.41
C GLU A 47 6.55 8.71 2.57
N GLY A 48 6.41 9.89 1.94
CA GLY A 48 7.45 10.94 1.93
C GLY A 48 8.54 10.76 0.87
N GLN A 49 8.56 9.64 0.14
CA GLN A 49 9.55 9.43 -0.93
C GLN A 49 9.16 10.17 -2.22
N PRO A 50 10.15 10.54 -3.06
CA PRO A 50 9.88 11.08 -4.38
C PRO A 50 8.98 10.14 -5.20
N GLY A 51 7.89 10.68 -5.75
CA GLY A 51 6.95 9.91 -6.56
C GLY A 51 5.88 9.16 -5.76
N PHE A 52 5.85 9.24 -4.43
CA PHE A 52 4.81 8.60 -3.61
C PHE A 52 3.39 9.02 -4.03
N ALA A 53 3.15 10.31 -4.28
CA ALA A 53 1.84 10.79 -4.74
C ALA A 53 1.43 10.14 -6.08
N ALA A 54 2.36 10.02 -7.03
CA ALA A 54 2.12 9.37 -8.32
C ALA A 54 1.90 7.85 -8.16
N TYR A 55 2.62 7.20 -7.25
CA TYR A 55 2.39 5.81 -6.87
C TYR A 55 0.97 5.62 -6.31
N CYS A 56 0.57 6.44 -5.34
CA CYS A 56 -0.77 6.43 -4.75
C CYS A 56 -1.87 6.63 -5.79
N ALA A 57 -1.71 7.59 -6.71
CA ALA A 57 -2.65 7.82 -7.80
C ALA A 57 -2.82 6.58 -8.69
N GLN A 58 -1.72 5.91 -9.05
CA GLN A 58 -1.79 4.69 -9.86
C GLN A 58 -2.44 3.52 -9.09
N GLN A 59 -2.12 3.33 -7.81
CA GLN A 59 -2.74 2.26 -7.02
C GLN A 59 -4.23 2.52 -6.82
N ASN A 60 -4.63 3.78 -6.59
CA ASN A 60 -6.02 4.17 -6.46
C ASN A 60 -6.83 3.83 -7.73
N GLY A 61 -6.27 4.11 -8.91
CA GLY A 61 -6.89 3.69 -10.18
C GLY A 61 -7.14 2.18 -10.28
N LYS A 62 -6.22 1.35 -9.77
CA LYS A 62 -6.40 -0.11 -9.72
C LYS A 62 -7.44 -0.54 -8.69
N LEU A 63 -7.43 0.06 -7.50
CA LEU A 63 -8.41 -0.25 -6.46
C LEU A 63 -9.82 0.12 -6.88
N LYS A 64 -10.03 1.28 -7.50
CA LYS A 64 -11.33 1.67 -8.09
C LYS A 64 -11.82 0.65 -9.11
N LYS A 65 -10.92 0.09 -9.93
CA LYS A 65 -11.26 -0.99 -10.85
C LYS A 65 -11.62 -2.29 -10.12
N TYR A 66 -10.83 -2.67 -9.10
CA TYR A 66 -11.08 -3.86 -8.28
C TYR A 66 -12.45 -3.78 -7.58
N ARG A 67 -12.73 -2.64 -6.94
CA ARG A 67 -13.95 -2.34 -6.22
C ARG A 67 -15.23 -2.55 -7.05
N ARG A 68 -15.19 -2.20 -8.34
CA ARG A 68 -16.31 -2.40 -9.28
C ARG A 68 -16.66 -3.86 -9.50
N GLY A 69 -15.71 -4.78 -9.31
CA GLY A 69 -15.93 -6.22 -9.45
C GLY A 69 -16.39 -6.91 -8.17
N LEU A 70 -16.39 -6.21 -7.02
CA LEU A 70 -16.76 -6.79 -5.75
C LEU A 70 -18.27 -6.70 -5.49
N PRO A 71 -18.90 -7.79 -5.00
CA PRO A 71 -20.25 -7.69 -4.46
C PRO A 71 -20.25 -6.85 -3.16
N PRO A 72 -21.41 -6.32 -2.74
CA PRO A 72 -21.54 -5.66 -1.45
C PRO A 72 -21.10 -6.57 -0.30
N GLY A 73 -20.36 -6.03 0.66
CA GLY A 73 -19.86 -6.75 1.83
C GLY A 73 -18.60 -6.10 2.42
N ALA A 74 -18.09 -6.68 3.51
CA ALA A 74 -16.99 -6.11 4.28
C ALA A 74 -15.72 -5.82 3.45
N GLU A 75 -15.44 -6.62 2.42
CA GLU A 75 -14.30 -6.39 1.54
C GLU A 75 -14.49 -5.14 0.66
N ALA A 76 -15.69 -4.97 0.11
CA ALA A 76 -16.04 -3.78 -0.67
C ALA A 76 -15.93 -2.51 0.20
N ASP A 77 -16.42 -2.56 1.44
CA ASP A 77 -16.34 -1.44 2.38
C ASP A 77 -14.89 -1.11 2.77
N ALA A 78 -14.06 -2.14 3.00
CA ALA A 78 -12.63 -1.95 3.30
C ALA A 78 -11.87 -1.33 2.10
N VAL A 79 -12.19 -1.75 0.88
CA VAL A 79 -11.60 -1.17 -0.33
C VAL A 79 -12.06 0.28 -0.54
N ASP A 80 -13.32 0.59 -0.24
CA ASP A 80 -13.84 1.97 -0.31
C ASP A 80 -13.11 2.89 0.69
N ALA A 81 -12.91 2.42 1.93
CA ALA A 81 -12.13 3.15 2.93
C ALA A 81 -10.67 3.37 2.48
N LEU A 82 -10.04 2.35 1.89
CA LEU A 82 -8.68 2.46 1.37
C LEU A 82 -8.57 3.45 0.19
N ILE A 83 -9.56 3.46 -0.70
CA ILE A 83 -9.63 4.43 -1.81
C ILE A 83 -9.67 5.86 -1.26
N GLN A 84 -10.55 6.14 -0.29
CA GLN A 84 -10.66 7.47 0.32
C GLN A 84 -9.36 7.91 0.98
N GLU A 85 -8.68 6.99 1.66
CA GLU A 85 -7.40 7.30 2.31
C GLU A 85 -6.30 7.62 1.30
N LEU A 86 -6.22 6.89 0.19
CA LEU A 86 -5.28 7.22 -0.89
C LEU A 86 -5.59 8.56 -1.57
N GLU A 87 -6.87 8.93 -1.71
CA GLU A 87 -7.24 10.24 -2.27
C GLU A 87 -6.68 11.38 -1.43
N LYS A 88 -6.80 11.30 -0.10
CA LYS A 88 -6.22 12.30 0.81
C LYS A 88 -4.71 12.43 0.65
N ARG A 89 -4.01 11.29 0.53
CA ARG A 89 -2.54 11.22 0.45
C ARG A 89 -2.00 11.60 -0.93
N SER A 90 -2.79 11.47 -1.98
CA SER A 90 -2.41 11.86 -3.34
C SER A 90 -2.49 13.38 -3.61
N CYS A 91 -3.13 14.13 -2.71
CA CYS A 91 -3.26 15.59 -2.78
C CYS A 91 -2.17 16.35 -2.02
N LEU A 92 -1.24 15.63 -1.36
CA LEU A 92 -0.07 16.17 -0.66
C LEU A 92 1.16 16.16 -1.59
#